data_AF-A0A6B3CF65-F1
#
_entry.id   AF-A0A6B3CF65-F1
#
_cell.length_a   1.000
_cell.length_b   1.000
_cell.length_c   1.000
_cell.angle_alpha   90.00
_cell.angle_beta   90.00
_cell.angle_gamma   90.00
#
_symmetry.space_group_name_H-M   'P 1'
#
loop_
_entity.id
_entity.type
_entity.pdbx_description
1 polymer ?
#
loop_
_entity_poly.entity_id
_entity_poly.type
_entity_poly.pdbx_seq_one_letter_code
_entity_poly.pdbx_strand_id
1 'polypeptide(L)' 'QELHDAPLAPLTTFRLGGPATRLVTATTDAEVIAAVREADDTGTPLLLIGGGSNLVIGDKGFDGTAL' A
#
# COMPACT_ATOMS: atom_id res chain seq x y z
N GLN A 1 5.26 -6.92 7.63
CA GLN A 1 6.40 -7.05 6.69
C GLN A 1 6.51 -5.74 5.91
N GLU A 2 7.72 -5.30 5.56
CA GLU A 2 7.94 -4.08 4.77
C GLU A 2 8.76 -4.41 3.52
N LEU A 3 8.38 -3.83 2.38
CA LEU A 3 9.04 -3.94 1.09
C LEU A 3 9.12 -2.56 0.42
N HIS A 4 10.14 -2.34 -0.41
CA HIS A 4 10.28 -1.13 -1.23
C HIS A 4 10.13 -1.48 -2.72
N ASP A 5 9.54 -0.55 -3.48
CA ASP A 5 9.27 -0.70 -4.92
C ASP A 5 8.53 -2.00 -5.28
N ALA A 6 7.67 -2.48 -4.37
CA ALA A 6 6.97 -3.75 -4.51
C ALA A 6 5.75 -3.61 -5.44
N PRO A 7 5.57 -4.51 -6.43
CA PRO A 7 4.42 -4.45 -7.33
C PRO A 7 3.12 -4.69 -6.55
N LEU A 8 2.09 -3.90 -6.85
CA LEU A 8 0.77 -4.04 -6.23
C LEU A 8 -0.13 -5.03 -6.99
N ALA A 9 0.23 -5.42 -8.22
CA ALA A 9 -0.50 -6.41 -9.00
C ALA A 9 -0.82 -7.72 -8.25
N PRO A 10 0.08 -8.34 -7.45
CA PRO A 10 -0.25 -9.54 -6.69
C PRO A 10 -1.34 -9.35 -5.62
N LEU A 11 -1.63 -8.11 -5.24
CA LEU A 11 -2.59 -7.75 -4.19
C LEU A 11 -3.98 -7.37 -4.73
N THR A 12 -4.16 -7.30 -6.06
CA THR A 12 -5.44 -6.96 -6.68
C THR A 12 -6.05 -8.16 -7.40
N THR A 13 -7.39 -8.27 -7.41
CA THR A 13 -8.08 -9.36 -8.12
C THR A 13 -7.89 -9.29 -9.63
N PHE A 14 -7.80 -8.08 -10.19
CA PHE A 14 -7.50 -7.85 -11.60
C PHE A 14 -6.05 -8.14 -11.96
N ARG A 15 -5.16 -8.34 -10.98
CA ARG A 15 -3.71 -8.53 -11.16
C ARG A 15 -3.04 -7.37 -11.90
N LEU A 16 -3.50 -6.16 -11.61
CA LEU A 16 -3.00 -4.90 -12.14
C LEU A 16 -2.41 -4.06 -11.01
N GLY A 17 -1.36 -3.31 -11.30
CA GLY A 17 -0.73 -2.39 -10.36
C GLY A 17 0.79 -2.42 -10.43
N GLY A 18 1.37 -1.26 -10.76
CA GLY A 18 2.80 -1.00 -10.64
C GLY A 18 3.29 -0.97 -9.18
N PRO A 19 4.54 -0.51 -8.96
CA PRO A 19 5.15 -0.54 -7.64
C PRO A 19 4.56 0.51 -6.69
N ALA A 20 4.47 0.18 -5.40
CA ALA A 20 4.42 1.19 -4.35
C ALA A 20 5.84 1.54 -3.90
N THR A 21 6.12 2.83 -3.66
CA THR A 21 7.41 3.27 -3.08
C THR A 21 7.72 2.51 -1.78
N ARG A 22 6.70 2.30 -0.95
CA ARG A 22 6.75 1.46 0.25
C ARG A 22 5.49 0.62 0.35
N LEU A 23 5.62 -0.67 0.64
CA LEU A 23 4.53 -1.58 0.94
C LEU A 23 4.71 -2.13 2.36
N VAL A 24 3.74 -1.87 3.22
CA VAL A 24 3.69 -2.38 4.59
C VAL A 24 2.53 -3.37 4.68
N THR A 25 2.74 -4.50 5.32
CA THR A 25 1.66 -5.42 5.70
C THR A 25 1.51 -5.39 7.21
N ALA A 26 0.39 -4.82 7.67
CA ALA A 26 -0.03 -4.87 9.07
C ALA A 26 -0.85 -6.14 9.35
N THR A 27 -0.63 -6.71 10.53
CA THR A 27 -1.29 -7.92 11.03
C THR A 27 -2.02 -7.68 12.35
N THR A 28 -1.92 -6.46 12.88
CA THR A 28 -2.60 -6.01 14.10
C THR A 28 -3.14 -4.59 13.93
N ASP A 29 -4.17 -4.24 14.70
CA ASP A 29 -4.74 -2.88 14.71
C ASP A 29 -3.71 -1.83 15.10
N ALA A 30 -2.80 -2.17 16.02
CA ALA A 30 -1.73 -1.27 16.47
C ALA A 30 -0.77 -0.92 15.33
N GLU A 31 -0.45 -1.88 14.47
CA GLU A 31 0.41 -1.66 13.29
C GLU A 31 -0.30 -0.78 12.25
N VAL A 32 -1.61 -0.96 12.04
CA VAL A 32 -2.40 -0.07 11.17
C VAL A 32 -2.38 1.37 11.70
N ILE A 33 -2.65 1.55 13.00
CA ILE A 33 -2.64 2.87 13.63
C ILE A 33 -1.27 3.53 13.51
N ALA A 34 -0.19 2.78 13.72
CA ALA A 34 1.17 3.29 13.62
C ALA A 34 1.50 3.76 12.19
N ALA A 35 1.19 2.96 11.17
CA ALA A 35 1.46 3.29 9.78
C ALA A 35 0.63 4.49 9.28
N VAL A 36 -0.63 4.59 9.69
CA VAL A 36 -1.48 5.76 9.36
C VAL A 36 -0.92 7.03 9.99
N ARG A 37 -0.56 6.99 11.29
CA ARG A 37 0.04 8.15 11.96
C ARG A 37 1.37 8.57 11.34
N GLU A 38 2.23 7.61 11.00
CA GLU A 38 3.50 7.88 10.32
C GLU A 38 3.28 8.60 8.98
N ALA A 39 2.32 8.13 8.18
CA ALA A 39 1.99 8.74 6.90
C ALA A 39 1.45 10.17 7.07
N ASP A 40 0.55 10.38 8.04
CA ASP A 40 0.00 11.71 8.37
C ASP A 40 1.09 12.68 8.85
N ASP A 41 1.95 12.24 9.78
CA ASP A 41 3.01 13.07 10.38
C ASP A 41 4.06 13.50 9.35
N THR A 42 4.32 12.65 8.35
CA THR A 42 5.29 12.91 7.28
C THR A 42 4.68 13.53 6.02
N GLY A 43 3.35 13.60 5.94
CA GLY A 43 2.62 14.02 4.74
C GLY A 43 2.78 13.04 3.56
N THR A 44 3.11 11.78 3.84
CA THR A 44 3.29 10.75 2.80
C THR A 44 1.92 10.26 2.32
N PRO A 45 1.65 10.22 1.01
CA PRO A 45 0.42 9.62 0.49
C PRO A 45 0.27 8.17 0.96
N LEU A 46 -0.92 7.83 1.47
CA LEU A 46 -1.25 6.49 1.97
C LEU A 46 -2.38 5.87 1.16
N LEU A 47 -2.18 4.64 0.70
CA LEU A 47 -3.19 3.80 0.06
C LEU A 47 -3.46 2.57 0.92
N LEU A 48 -4.69 2.44 1.45
CA LEU A 48 -5.11 1.26 2.19
C LEU A 48 -5.63 0.17 1.24
N ILE A 49 -5.09 -1.04 1.35
CA ILE A 49 -5.44 -2.20 0.54
C ILE A 49 -5.93 -3.33 1.44
N GLY A 50 -7.25 -3.59 1.39
CA GLY A 50 -7.83 -4.79 1.98
C GLY A 50 -7.66 -6.01 1.06
N GLY A 51 -8.77 -6.62 0.63
CA GLY A 51 -8.73 -7.75 -0.31
C GLY A 51 -8.43 -7.38 -1.78
N GLY A 52 -8.20 -6.10 -2.08
CA GLY A 52 -7.87 -5.61 -3.43
C GLY A 52 -8.88 -5.92 -4.54
N SER A 53 -10.13 -6.24 -4.20
CA SER A 53 -11.12 -6.75 -5.16
C SER A 53 -11.75 -5.69 -6.07
N ASN A 54 -11.59 -4.43 -5.71
CA ASN A 54 -12.16 -3.28 -6.41
C ASN A 54 -11.12 -2.17 -6.63
N LEU A 55 -9.87 -2.56 -6.90
CA LEU A 55 -8.78 -1.64 -7.19
C LEU A 55 -8.33 -1.78 -8.64
N VAL A 56 -8.19 -0.65 -9.33
CA VAL A 56 -7.53 -0.54 -10.63
C VAL A 56 -6.36 0.41 -10.44
N ILE A 57 -5.15 -0.16 -10.36
CA ILE A 57 -3.90 0.58 -10.16
C ILE A 57 -3.14 0.53 -11.47
N GLY A 58 -2.71 1.70 -11.97
CA GLY A 58 -1.95 1.78 -13.23
C GLY A 58 -0.53 1.24 -13.10
N ASP A 59 0.14 1.03 -14.22
CA ASP A 59 1.51 0.48 -14.28
C ASP A 59 2.57 1.38 -13.61
N LYS A 60 2.28 2.69 -13.48
CA LYS A 60 3.12 3.61 -12.70
C LYS A 60 3.09 3.32 -11.20
N GLY A 61 2.10 2.59 -10.71
CA GLY A 61 1.96 2.23 -9.31
C GLY A 61 1.49 3.40 -8.44
N PHE A 62 2.02 3.47 -7.22
CA PHE A 62 1.64 4.44 -6.20
C PHE A 62 2.88 5.08 -5.57
N ASP A 63 3.02 6.39 -5.77
CA ASP A 63 4.12 7.17 -5.18
C ASP A 63 3.79 7.54 -3.73
N GLY A 64 4.00 6.58 -2.84
CA GLY A 64 3.65 6.67 -1.42
C GLY A 64 3.74 5.33 -0.72
N THR A 65 3.08 5.23 0.43
CA THR A 65 2.96 3.98 1.19
C THR A 65 1.66 3.27 0.84
N ALA A 66 1.75 2.01 0.41
CA ALA A 66 0.63 1.09 0.42
C ALA A 66 0.64 0.29 1.72
N LEU A 67 -0.51 0.15 2.37
CA LEU A 67 -0.71 -0.55 3.63
C LEU A 67 -1.81 -1.62 3.51
#